data_AF-A0A3E4UV15-F1
#
_entry.id   AF-A0A3E4UV15-F1
#
_cell.length_a   1.000
_cell.length_b   1.000
_cell.length_c   1.000
_cell.angle_alpha   90.00
_cell.angle_beta   90.00
_cell.angle_gamma   90.00
#
_symmetry.space_group_name_H-M   'P 1'
#
loop_
_entity.id
_entity.type
_entity.pdbx_description
1 polymer ?
#
loop_
_entity_poly.entity_id
_entity_poly.type
_entity_poly.pdbx_seq_one_letter_code
_entity_poly.pdbx_strand_id
1 'polypeptide(L)'
;MMKQETYKNDIVQNIRNKQKYMVNKFSKESTRENMLKAKENLLIYLDSILCEEYEKSSQFIQRELERFLRNFYFFLEAFREAKPDKRASLTTENLQKIQIENEYDLQHLLYAVIKPLCPDARREVNDDSGVGTVRSDIKILSLNTIIEAKCTRTSTNLKKLTEEIEADIVHYKADYIFFYIYDKEKIIKDRHAFETNFNRSLMERKSGLLFCNLSICKG
;
A
#
# COMPACT_ATOMS: atom_id res chain seq x y z
N MET A 1 -33.34 3.84 9.61
CA MET A 1 -33.73 2.55 8.99
C MET A 1 -32.48 1.92 8.41
N MET A 2 -31.85 0.97 9.12
CA MET A 2 -30.69 0.25 8.58
C MET A 2 -31.17 -0.58 7.38
N LYS A 3 -30.59 -0.36 6.19
CA LYS A 3 -30.80 -1.27 5.07
C LYS A 3 -30.26 -2.62 5.51
N GLN A 4 -31.13 -3.64 5.60
CA GLN A 4 -30.66 -5.02 5.72
C GLN A 4 -29.96 -5.37 4.41
N GLU A 5 -28.63 -5.29 4.39
CA GLU A 5 -27.86 -5.87 3.29
C GLU A 5 -28.20 -7.35 3.22
N THR A 6 -28.82 -7.74 2.12
CA THR A 6 -29.24 -9.12 1.91
C THR A 6 -28.05 -9.85 1.33
N TYR A 7 -27.36 -10.66 2.15
CA TYR A 7 -26.28 -11.53 1.68
C TYR A 7 -26.79 -12.44 0.57
N LYS A 8 -25.90 -12.77 -0.38
CA LYS A 8 -26.25 -13.64 -1.51
C LYS A 8 -26.86 -14.96 -0.99
N ASN A 9 -27.90 -15.44 -1.69
CA ASN A 9 -28.69 -16.60 -1.26
C ASN A 9 -27.85 -17.87 -1.07
N ASP A 10 -26.78 -18.03 -1.84
CA ASP A 10 -25.82 -19.13 -1.72
C ASP A 10 -25.05 -19.10 -0.38
N ILE A 11 -24.59 -17.94 0.08
CA ILE A 11 -23.95 -17.76 1.39
C ILE A 11 -24.91 -18.18 2.50
N VAL A 12 -26.15 -17.68 2.46
CA VAL A 12 -27.18 -17.98 3.46
C VAL A 12 -27.49 -19.47 3.50
N GLN A 13 -27.60 -20.13 2.34
CA GLN A 13 -27.85 -21.57 2.28
C GLN A 13 -26.65 -22.39 2.78
N ASN A 14 -25.43 -21.99 2.47
CA ASN A 14 -24.22 -22.67 2.95
C ASN A 14 -24.07 -22.57 4.48
N ILE A 15 -24.33 -21.40 5.08
CA ILE A 15 -24.37 -21.23 6.54
C ILE A 15 -25.41 -22.17 7.14
N ARG A 16 -26.64 -22.17 6.58
CA ARG A 16 -27.74 -23.01 7.04
C ARG A 16 -27.43 -24.50 6.96
N ASN A 17 -26.64 -24.93 5.98
CA ASN A 17 -26.24 -26.31 5.84
C ASN A 17 -25.11 -26.70 6.80
N LYS A 18 -24.10 -25.83 6.98
CA LYS A 18 -22.94 -26.11 7.84
C LYS A 18 -23.23 -26.05 9.33
N GLN A 19 -24.26 -25.29 9.75
CA GLN A 19 -24.71 -25.28 11.16
C GLN A 19 -25.50 -26.54 11.57
N LYS A 20 -25.95 -27.36 10.60
CA LYS A 20 -26.70 -28.58 10.90
C LYS A 20 -25.79 -29.63 11.53
N TYR A 21 -26.29 -30.30 12.56
CA TYR A 21 -25.63 -31.43 13.20
C TYR A 21 -26.64 -32.55 13.44
N MET A 22 -26.14 -33.79 13.50
CA MET A 22 -26.99 -34.94 13.78
C MET A 22 -27.16 -35.13 15.30
N VAL A 23 -28.41 -35.25 15.73
CA VAL A 23 -28.75 -35.58 17.12
C VAL A 23 -28.72 -37.09 17.30
N ASN A 24 -27.89 -37.56 18.22
CA ASN A 24 -27.84 -38.96 18.62
C ASN A 24 -28.79 -39.19 19.80
N LYS A 25 -29.86 -39.96 19.56
CA LYS A 25 -30.89 -40.26 20.58
C LYS A 25 -30.37 -41.13 21.73
N PHE A 26 -29.23 -41.79 21.55
CA PHE A 26 -28.66 -42.76 22.49
C PHE A 26 -27.42 -42.23 23.23
N SER A 27 -26.80 -41.14 22.76
CA SER A 27 -25.63 -40.54 23.40
C SER A 27 -25.65 -39.01 23.32
N LYS A 28 -25.73 -38.38 24.50
CA LYS A 28 -25.62 -36.92 24.64
C LYS A 28 -24.20 -36.45 24.28
N GLU A 29 -23.18 -37.24 24.61
CA GLU A 29 -21.79 -36.91 24.29
C GLU A 29 -21.54 -36.91 22.78
N SER A 30 -22.03 -37.93 22.07
CA SER A 30 -21.95 -37.97 20.60
C SER A 30 -22.70 -36.80 19.96
N THR A 31 -23.83 -36.38 20.53
CA THR A 31 -24.54 -35.18 20.06
C THR A 31 -23.71 -33.91 20.29
N ARG A 32 -23.02 -33.80 21.43
CA ARG A 32 -22.13 -32.68 21.74
C ARG A 32 -20.94 -32.61 20.78
N GLU A 33 -20.30 -33.73 20.49
CA GLU A 33 -19.21 -33.80 19.48
C GLU A 33 -19.69 -33.36 18.10
N ASN A 34 -20.88 -33.82 17.67
CA ASN A 34 -21.46 -33.42 16.39
C ASN A 34 -21.75 -31.91 16.34
N MET A 35 -22.22 -31.31 17.44
CA MET A 35 -22.42 -29.86 17.55
C MET A 35 -21.10 -29.10 17.44
N LEU A 36 -20.05 -29.55 18.13
CA LEU A 36 -18.73 -28.91 18.07
C LEU A 36 -18.16 -28.97 16.65
N LYS A 37 -18.27 -30.11 15.97
CA LYS A 37 -17.83 -30.26 14.58
C LYS A 37 -18.60 -29.36 13.62
N ALA A 38 -19.92 -29.22 13.79
CA ALA A 38 -20.72 -28.30 12.98
C ALA A 38 -20.31 -26.83 13.22
N LYS A 39 -20.04 -26.45 14.48
CA LYS A 39 -19.51 -25.13 14.83
C LYS A 39 -18.16 -24.87 14.16
N GLU A 40 -17.20 -25.80 14.25
CA GLU A 40 -15.89 -25.67 13.61
C GLU A 40 -16.02 -25.52 12.09
N ASN A 41 -16.81 -26.37 11.45
CA ASN A 41 -17.05 -26.29 10.00
C ASN A 41 -17.68 -24.96 9.57
N LEU A 42 -18.58 -24.41 10.39
CA LEU A 42 -19.16 -23.09 10.13
C LEU A 42 -18.14 -21.98 10.29
N LEU A 43 -17.32 -22.01 11.35
CA LEU A 43 -16.25 -21.03 11.57
C LEU A 43 -15.26 -21.01 10.41
N ILE A 44 -14.81 -22.18 9.95
CA ILE A 44 -13.91 -22.31 8.79
C ILE A 44 -14.53 -21.68 7.53
N TYR A 45 -15.83 -21.88 7.33
CA TYR A 45 -16.52 -21.31 6.16
C TYR A 45 -16.69 -19.79 6.26
N LEU A 46 -17.08 -19.27 7.42
CA LEU A 46 -17.19 -17.83 7.64
C LEU A 46 -15.84 -17.15 7.47
N ASP A 47 -14.78 -17.75 8.01
CA ASP A 47 -13.40 -17.28 7.84
C ASP A 47 -13.00 -17.25 6.36
N SER A 48 -13.36 -18.27 5.57
CA SER A 48 -13.09 -18.27 4.13
C SER A 48 -13.80 -17.14 3.37
N ILE A 49 -15.05 -16.81 3.74
CA ILE A 49 -15.79 -15.70 3.11
C ILE A 49 -15.14 -14.36 3.46
N LEU A 50 -14.83 -14.16 4.74
CA LEU A 50 -14.22 -12.93 5.23
C LEU A 50 -12.85 -12.72 4.59
N CYS A 51 -12.04 -13.78 4.50
CA CYS A 51 -10.75 -13.76 3.82
C CYS A 51 -10.91 -13.41 2.33
N GLU A 52 -11.84 -14.02 1.60
CA GLU A 52 -12.06 -13.71 0.19
C GLU A 52 -12.49 -12.26 -0.06
N GLU A 53 -13.42 -11.74 0.75
CA GLU A 53 -13.87 -10.35 0.64
C GLU A 53 -12.76 -9.36 0.99
N TYR A 54 -12.00 -9.67 2.05
CA TYR A 54 -10.84 -8.90 2.45
C TYR A 54 -9.76 -8.89 1.38
N GLU A 55 -9.41 -10.04 0.81
CA GLU A 55 -8.43 -10.15 -0.28
C GLU A 55 -8.87 -9.37 -1.51
N LYS A 56 -10.14 -9.48 -1.94
CA LYS A 56 -10.68 -8.72 -3.07
C LYS A 56 -10.62 -7.21 -2.82
N SER A 57 -11.00 -6.77 -1.63
CA SER A 57 -10.93 -5.36 -1.23
C SER A 57 -9.47 -4.88 -1.19
N SER A 58 -8.57 -5.64 -0.58
CA SER A 58 -7.16 -5.29 -0.44
C SER A 58 -6.47 -5.22 -1.80
N GLN A 59 -6.73 -6.18 -2.69
CA GLN A 59 -6.23 -6.14 -4.08
C GLN A 59 -6.77 -4.94 -4.86
N PHE A 60 -8.04 -4.56 -4.65
CA PHE A 60 -8.59 -3.35 -5.26
C PHE A 60 -7.88 -2.10 -4.77
N ILE A 61 -7.76 -1.90 -3.45
CA ILE A 61 -7.07 -0.74 -2.88
C ILE A 61 -5.60 -0.72 -3.29
N GLN A 62 -4.94 -1.88 -3.36
CA GLN A 62 -3.56 -2.00 -3.83
C GLN A 62 -3.39 -1.50 -5.27
N ARG A 63 -4.30 -1.90 -6.17
CA ARG A 63 -4.30 -1.43 -7.56
C ARG A 63 -4.56 0.07 -7.67
N GLU A 64 -5.47 0.60 -6.84
CA GLU A 64 -5.76 2.02 -6.80
C GLU A 64 -4.59 2.83 -6.25
N LEU A 65 -3.91 2.33 -5.23
CA LEU A 65 -2.68 2.90 -4.70
C LEU A 65 -1.57 2.91 -5.76
N GLU A 66 -1.36 1.79 -6.45
CA GLU A 66 -0.39 1.71 -7.54
C GLU A 66 -0.70 2.73 -8.64
N ARG A 67 -1.96 2.81 -9.07
CA ARG A 67 -2.43 3.78 -10.06
C ARG A 67 -2.22 5.21 -9.58
N PHE A 68 -2.49 5.49 -8.31
CA PHE A 68 -2.31 6.80 -7.72
C PHE A 68 -0.83 7.21 -7.72
N LEU A 69 0.04 6.34 -7.22
CA LEU A 69 1.49 6.58 -7.19
C LEU A 69 2.04 6.81 -8.60
N ARG A 70 1.64 6.01 -9.60
CA ARG A 70 2.04 6.25 -11.01
C ARG A 70 1.66 7.63 -11.53
N ASN A 71 0.61 8.24 -10.98
CA ASN A 71 0.05 9.52 -11.41
C ASN A 71 0.34 10.68 -10.44
N PHE A 72 1.12 10.48 -9.38
CA PHE A 72 1.40 11.52 -8.39
C PHE A 72 2.10 12.75 -9.00
N TYR A 73 2.80 12.59 -10.13
CA TYR A 73 3.34 13.73 -10.88
C TYR A 73 2.27 14.72 -11.35
N PHE A 74 1.09 14.25 -11.74
CA PHE A 74 -0.03 15.14 -12.09
C PHE A 74 -0.51 15.95 -10.89
N PHE A 75 -0.44 15.38 -9.68
CA PHE A 75 -0.69 16.14 -8.46
C PHE A 75 0.36 17.25 -8.31
N LEU A 76 1.65 16.94 -8.49
CA LEU A 76 2.71 17.94 -8.40
C LEU A 76 2.58 19.05 -9.46
N GLU A 77 2.23 18.69 -10.70
CA GLU A 77 1.90 19.63 -11.77
C GLU A 77 0.73 20.53 -11.37
N ALA A 78 -0.42 19.94 -11.04
CA ALA A 78 -1.62 20.68 -10.68
C ALA A 78 -1.41 21.57 -9.45
N PHE A 79 -0.66 21.09 -8.46
CA PHE A 79 -0.35 21.82 -7.23
C PHE A 79 0.55 23.04 -7.49
N ARG A 80 1.46 22.96 -8.47
CA ARG A 80 2.43 24.03 -8.76
C ARG A 80 1.98 25.00 -9.86
N GLU A 81 1.31 24.49 -10.89
CA GLU A 81 0.98 25.26 -12.09
C GLU A 81 -0.37 25.97 -12.00
N ALA A 82 -1.32 25.43 -11.24
CA ALA A 82 -2.61 26.07 -11.04
C ALA A 82 -2.45 27.31 -10.14
N LYS A 83 -2.59 28.50 -10.73
CA LYS A 83 -2.58 29.75 -9.97
C LYS A 83 -3.82 29.82 -9.07
N PRO A 84 -3.66 30.13 -7.77
CA PRO A 84 -4.79 30.38 -6.90
C PRO A 84 -5.70 31.50 -7.44
N ASP A 85 -7.00 31.40 -7.18
CA ASP A 85 -7.95 32.50 -7.41
C ASP A 85 -7.46 33.73 -6.63
N LYS A 86 -7.65 34.93 -7.18
CA LYS A 86 -7.22 36.19 -6.55
C LYS A 86 -7.87 36.44 -5.17
N ARG A 87 -8.96 35.75 -4.86
CA ARG A 87 -9.67 35.79 -3.57
C ARG A 87 -9.16 34.75 -2.57
N ALA A 88 -8.29 33.82 -2.98
CA ALA A 88 -7.71 32.83 -2.09
C ALA A 88 -6.68 33.49 -1.16
N SER A 89 -6.63 33.04 0.09
CA SER A 89 -5.57 33.43 1.03
C SER A 89 -4.24 32.74 0.73
N LEU A 90 -4.27 31.57 0.09
CA LEU A 90 -3.10 30.87 -0.40
C LEU A 90 -2.61 31.57 -1.67
N THR A 91 -1.44 32.20 -1.62
CA THR A 91 -0.89 32.95 -2.75
C THR A 91 0.04 32.09 -3.61
N THR A 92 0.30 32.54 -4.84
CA THR A 92 1.33 31.95 -5.71
C THR A 92 2.70 31.93 -5.04
N GLU A 93 3.04 32.97 -4.26
CA GLU A 93 4.30 33.04 -3.50
C GLU A 93 4.36 32.01 -2.38
N ASN A 94 3.21 31.72 -1.72
CA ASN A 94 3.15 30.63 -0.75
C ASN A 94 3.37 29.27 -1.43
N LEU A 95 2.75 29.03 -2.59
CA LEU A 95 2.92 27.78 -3.33
C LEU A 95 4.36 27.60 -3.84
N GLN A 96 5.02 28.66 -4.31
CA GLN A 96 6.40 28.61 -4.78
C GLN A 96 7.42 28.24 -3.69
N LYS A 97 7.06 28.44 -2.41
CA LYS A 97 7.89 28.02 -1.26
C LYS A 97 7.83 26.52 -0.99
N ILE A 98 6.82 25.82 -1.53
CA ILE A 98 6.67 24.37 -1.36
C ILE A 98 7.48 23.70 -2.49
N GLN A 99 8.72 23.34 -2.16
CA GLN A 99 9.66 22.70 -3.08
C GLN A 99 10.12 21.35 -2.52
N ILE A 100 10.42 20.41 -3.41
CA ILE A 100 11.00 19.12 -3.05
C ILE A 100 12.52 19.29 -3.10
N GLU A 101 13.13 19.53 -1.95
CA GLU A 101 14.57 19.68 -1.82
C GLU A 101 15.26 18.39 -1.37
N ASN A 102 14.52 17.55 -0.64
CA ASN A 102 15.00 16.28 -0.12
C ASN A 102 13.88 15.23 0.01
N GLU A 103 14.24 14.05 0.51
CA GLU A 103 13.36 12.89 0.70
C GLU A 103 12.22 13.16 1.68
N TYR A 104 12.47 13.91 2.75
CA TYR A 104 11.44 14.22 3.74
C TYR A 104 10.34 15.13 3.18
N ASP A 105 10.69 16.05 2.27
CA ASP A 105 9.71 16.87 1.57
C ASP A 105 8.80 16.00 0.68
N LEU A 106 9.43 15.09 -0.08
CA LEU A 106 8.72 14.13 -0.93
C LEU A 106 7.83 13.19 -0.11
N GLN A 107 8.35 12.63 0.98
CA GLN A 107 7.63 11.78 1.92
C GLN A 107 6.42 12.53 2.51
N HIS A 108 6.57 13.81 2.86
CA HIS A 108 5.49 14.62 3.40
C HIS A 108 4.35 14.77 2.39
N LEU A 109 4.67 15.11 1.14
CA LEU A 109 3.68 15.29 0.08
C LEU A 109 3.00 13.97 -0.29
N LEU A 110 3.77 12.88 -0.43
CA LEU A 110 3.21 11.54 -0.66
C LEU A 110 2.23 11.18 0.44
N TYR A 111 2.64 11.30 1.70
CA TYR A 111 1.79 10.97 2.85
C TYR A 111 0.49 11.79 2.86
N ALA A 112 0.58 13.10 2.60
CA ALA A 112 -0.59 13.98 2.61
C ALA A 112 -1.68 13.52 1.63
N VAL A 113 -1.30 12.99 0.46
CA VAL A 113 -2.28 12.53 -0.54
C VAL A 113 -2.64 11.05 -0.39
N ILE A 114 -1.77 10.22 0.19
CA ILE A 114 -2.07 8.81 0.46
C ILE A 114 -3.04 8.67 1.65
N LYS A 115 -2.92 9.51 2.69
CA LYS A 115 -3.70 9.37 3.93
C LYS A 115 -5.22 9.34 3.73
N PRO A 116 -5.82 10.13 2.82
CA PRO A 116 -7.24 10.01 2.48
C PRO A 116 -7.61 8.69 1.79
N LEU A 117 -6.72 8.10 0.99
CA LEU A 117 -6.95 6.82 0.31
C LEU A 117 -6.77 5.64 1.27
N CYS A 118 -5.75 5.72 2.13
CA CYS A 118 -5.39 4.70 3.12
C CYS A 118 -5.34 5.34 4.52
N PRO A 119 -6.48 5.41 5.24
CA PRO A 119 -6.56 6.07 6.55
C PRO A 119 -5.67 5.46 7.64
N ASP A 120 -5.22 4.22 7.46
CA ASP A 120 -4.30 3.50 8.34
C ASP A 120 -2.82 3.73 7.98
N ALA A 121 -2.52 4.50 6.93
CA ALA A 121 -1.14 4.87 6.58
C ALA A 121 -0.46 5.63 7.72
N ARG A 122 0.76 5.22 8.06
CA ARG A 122 1.60 5.80 9.10
C ARG A 122 2.95 6.20 8.51
N ARG A 123 3.52 7.29 9.02
CA ARG A 123 4.90 7.71 8.68
C ARG A 123 5.90 7.17 9.68
N GLU A 124 7.13 6.98 9.24
CA GLU A 124 8.29 6.72 10.09
C GLU A 124 8.07 5.53 11.04
N VAL A 125 7.65 4.40 10.48
CA VAL A 125 7.30 3.21 11.26
C VAL A 125 8.55 2.38 11.50
N ASN A 126 8.89 2.23 12.78
CA ASN A 126 9.95 1.33 13.23
C ASN A 126 9.43 -0.11 13.27
N ASP A 127 10.14 -1.02 12.60
CA ASP A 127 9.96 -2.46 12.65
C ASP A 127 11.25 -3.14 13.09
N ASP A 128 11.12 -4.31 13.72
CA ASP A 128 12.26 -5.16 14.03
C ASP A 128 12.59 -6.06 12.83
N SER A 129 13.76 -5.82 12.23
CA SER A 129 14.28 -6.66 11.15
C SER A 129 14.76 -8.02 11.64
N GLY A 130 14.96 -8.20 12.95
CA GLY A 130 15.60 -9.35 13.58
C GLY A 130 17.10 -9.16 13.84
N VAL A 131 17.72 -8.16 13.21
CA VAL A 131 19.12 -7.75 13.43
C VAL A 131 19.20 -6.33 14.02
N GLY A 132 18.12 -5.56 13.94
CA GLY A 132 18.01 -4.21 14.46
C GLY A 132 16.71 -3.54 14.03
N THR A 133 16.51 -2.32 14.52
CA THR A 133 15.35 -1.51 14.15
C THR A 133 15.55 -0.91 12.76
N VAL A 134 14.57 -1.13 11.88
CA VAL A 134 14.52 -0.54 10.55
C VAL A 134 13.30 0.37 10.50
N ARG A 135 13.47 1.57 9.96
CA ARG A 135 12.41 2.58 9.89
C ARG A 135 12.00 2.78 8.44
N SER A 136 10.74 2.49 8.14
CA SER A 136 10.15 2.73 6.82
C SER A 136 9.51 4.11 6.73
N ASP A 137 9.51 4.70 5.54
CA ASP A 137 8.99 6.05 5.32
C ASP A 137 7.47 6.15 5.50
N ILE A 138 6.71 5.33 4.78
CA ILE A 138 5.25 5.24 4.89
C ILE A 138 4.84 3.76 4.89
N LYS A 139 4.11 3.32 5.91
CA LYS A 139 3.56 1.96 6.01
C LYS A 139 2.03 1.98 6.04
N ILE A 140 1.42 1.17 5.18
CA ILE A 140 -0.02 0.91 5.13
C ILE A 140 -0.26 -0.46 5.74
N LEU A 141 -0.86 -0.49 6.92
CA LEU A 141 -0.92 -1.70 7.75
C LEU A 141 -1.84 -2.77 7.16
N SER A 142 -3.04 -2.36 6.72
CA SER A 142 -4.05 -3.23 6.12
C SER A 142 -3.57 -3.91 4.83
N LEU A 143 -2.72 -3.24 4.05
CA LEU A 143 -2.18 -3.79 2.80
C LEU A 143 -0.81 -4.43 2.98
N ASN A 144 -0.27 -4.43 4.21
CA ASN A 144 1.12 -4.81 4.51
C ASN A 144 2.11 -4.24 3.45
N THR A 145 1.94 -2.95 3.16
CA THR A 145 2.60 -2.26 2.05
C THR A 145 3.47 -1.14 2.59
N ILE A 146 4.68 -1.02 2.06
CA ILE A 146 5.60 0.08 2.33
C ILE A 146 5.74 0.95 1.09
N ILE A 147 5.80 2.27 1.30
CA ILE A 147 6.16 3.26 0.29
C ILE A 147 7.41 3.97 0.79
N GLU A 148 8.49 3.83 0.02
CA GLU A 148 9.82 4.37 0.29
C GLU A 148 10.10 5.55 -0.65
N ALA A 149 10.48 6.70 -0.12
CA ALA A 149 10.72 7.91 -0.90
C ALA A 149 12.24 8.12 -1.09
N LYS A 150 12.69 8.22 -2.33
CA LYS A 150 14.10 8.56 -2.64
C LYS A 150 14.17 9.87 -3.42
N CYS A 151 15.14 10.72 -3.11
CA CYS A 151 15.36 11.99 -3.79
C CYS A 151 16.85 12.15 -4.11
N THR A 152 17.18 12.22 -5.40
CA THR A 152 18.58 12.38 -5.81
C THR A 152 19.08 13.79 -5.45
N ARG A 153 20.36 13.86 -5.08
CA ARG A 153 21.08 15.10 -4.77
C ARG A 153 22.41 15.07 -5.49
N THR A 154 23.12 16.20 -5.54
CA THR A 154 24.42 16.31 -6.24
C THR A 154 25.46 15.28 -5.80
N SER A 155 25.37 14.76 -4.57
CA SER A 155 26.25 13.70 -4.04
C SER A 155 25.75 12.27 -4.31
N THR A 156 24.52 12.11 -4.79
CA THR A 156 23.92 10.81 -5.13
C THR A 156 24.39 10.40 -6.52
N ASN A 157 25.04 9.24 -6.62
CA ASN A 157 25.31 8.59 -7.89
C ASN A 157 24.42 7.35 -8.05
N LEU A 158 24.34 6.83 -9.27
CA LEU A 158 23.46 5.70 -9.59
C LEU A 158 23.74 4.46 -8.73
N LYS A 159 25.03 4.17 -8.48
CA LYS A 159 25.44 3.02 -7.66
C LYS A 159 24.93 3.16 -6.23
N LYS A 160 25.11 4.33 -5.62
CA LYS A 160 24.65 4.60 -4.26
C LYS A 160 23.12 4.47 -4.15
N LEU A 161 22.39 5.05 -5.10
CA LEU A 161 20.93 4.91 -5.14
C LEU A 161 20.51 3.44 -5.27
N THR A 162 21.19 2.66 -6.12
CA THR A 162 20.95 1.23 -6.27
C THR A 162 21.19 0.47 -4.96
N GLU A 163 22.32 0.70 -4.30
CA GLU A 163 22.67 0.06 -3.03
C GLU A 163 21.65 0.35 -1.93
N GLU A 164 21.17 1.59 -1.85
CA GLU A 164 20.11 2.00 -0.90
C GLU A 164 18.80 1.23 -1.17
N ILE A 165 18.35 1.18 -2.43
CA ILE A 165 17.14 0.45 -2.82
C ILE A 165 17.27 -1.05 -2.51
N GLU A 166 18.39 -1.68 -2.87
CA GLU A 166 18.63 -3.10 -2.61
C GLU A 166 18.64 -3.41 -1.12
N ALA A 167 19.25 -2.55 -0.30
CA ALA A 167 19.24 -2.71 1.14
C ALA A 167 17.81 -2.66 1.70
N ASP A 168 17.01 -1.68 1.30
CA ASP A 168 15.62 -1.52 1.76
C ASP A 168 14.76 -2.74 1.38
N ILE A 169 14.90 -3.23 0.14
CA ILE A 169 14.22 -4.45 -0.34
C ILE A 169 14.48 -5.63 0.58
N VAL A 170 15.73 -5.82 1.03
CA VAL A 170 16.11 -6.97 1.87
C VAL A 170 15.52 -6.85 3.28
N HIS A 171 15.60 -5.65 3.88
CA HIS A 171 15.29 -5.44 5.30
C HIS A 171 13.80 -5.31 5.61
N TYR A 172 13.00 -4.84 4.66
CA TYR A 172 11.58 -4.64 4.88
C TYR A 172 10.79 -5.96 4.89
N LYS A 173 10.00 -6.15 5.95
CA LYS A 173 9.03 -7.24 6.10
C LYS A 173 7.65 -6.74 5.66
N ALA A 174 7.44 -6.67 4.35
CA ALA A 174 6.19 -6.24 3.72
C ALA A 174 5.86 -7.13 2.53
N ASP A 175 4.57 -7.27 2.21
CA ASP A 175 4.12 -8.02 1.03
C ASP A 175 4.41 -7.24 -0.25
N TYR A 176 4.29 -5.90 -0.17
CA TYR A 176 4.56 -4.96 -1.25
C TYR A 176 5.47 -3.83 -0.76
N ILE A 177 6.43 -3.46 -1.60
CA ILE A 177 7.28 -2.28 -1.38
C ILE A 177 7.24 -1.46 -2.66
N PHE A 178 6.89 -0.18 -2.54
CA PHE A 178 6.88 0.79 -3.62
C PHE A 178 7.96 1.84 -3.37
N PHE A 179 8.99 1.89 -4.22
CA PHE A 179 9.94 3.00 -4.17
C PHE A 179 9.48 4.10 -5.10
N TYR A 180 9.26 5.29 -4.54
CA TYR A 180 8.96 6.51 -5.29
C TYR A 180 10.21 7.38 -5.39
N ILE A 181 10.83 7.40 -6.58
CA ILE A 181 12.09 8.10 -6.81
C ILE A 181 11.81 9.45 -7.47
N TYR A 182 12.22 10.54 -6.83
CA TYR A 182 12.28 11.88 -7.40
C TYR A 182 13.73 12.17 -7.86
N ASP A 183 14.00 11.96 -9.15
CA ASP A 183 15.34 12.14 -9.71
C ASP A 183 15.63 13.61 -10.07
N LYS A 184 15.83 14.44 -9.04
CA LYS A 184 16.14 15.87 -9.16
C LYS A 184 17.39 16.14 -10.01
N GLU A 185 18.44 15.34 -9.84
CA GLU A 185 19.72 15.49 -10.55
C GLU A 185 19.78 14.77 -11.90
N LYS A 186 18.71 14.06 -12.30
CA LYS A 186 18.61 13.34 -13.59
C LYS A 186 19.75 12.33 -13.79
N ILE A 187 20.14 11.63 -12.73
CA ILE A 187 21.20 10.60 -12.78
C ILE A 187 20.73 9.30 -13.43
N ILE A 188 19.41 9.05 -13.50
CA ILE A 188 18.80 7.90 -14.16
C ILE A 188 18.57 8.23 -15.64
N LYS A 189 19.47 7.73 -16.50
CA LYS A 189 19.43 8.01 -17.95
C LYS A 189 18.37 7.21 -18.70
N ASP A 190 18.29 5.91 -18.41
CA ASP A 190 17.32 5.00 -19.00
C ASP A 190 16.40 4.49 -17.89
N ARG A 191 15.25 5.16 -17.76
CA ARG A 191 14.21 4.80 -16.80
C ARG A 191 13.78 3.36 -16.99
N HIS A 192 13.42 2.96 -18.21
CA HIS A 192 12.84 1.66 -18.50
C HIS A 192 13.80 0.52 -18.15
N ALA A 193 15.07 0.65 -18.50
CA ALA A 193 16.09 -0.33 -18.15
C ALA A 193 16.29 -0.41 -16.62
N PHE A 194 16.31 0.73 -15.94
CA PHE A 194 16.42 0.78 -14.48
C PHE A 194 15.19 0.13 -13.82
N GLU A 195 13.95 0.41 -14.25
CA GLU A 195 12.75 -0.25 -13.72
C GLU A 195 12.80 -1.77 -13.94
N THR A 196 13.18 -2.20 -15.15
CA THR A 196 13.20 -3.61 -15.52
C THR A 196 14.20 -4.41 -14.69
N ASN A 197 15.37 -3.82 -14.38
CA ASN A 197 16.39 -4.49 -13.58
C ASN A 197 15.92 -4.78 -12.16
N PHE A 198 15.29 -3.81 -11.50
CA PHE A 198 14.77 -4.00 -10.15
C PHE A 198 13.48 -4.82 -10.11
N ASN A 199 12.58 -4.63 -11.06
CA ASN A 199 11.37 -5.45 -11.13
C ASN A 199 11.69 -6.92 -11.40
N ARG A 200 12.83 -7.24 -12.04
CA ARG A 200 13.33 -8.61 -12.19
C ARG A 200 13.89 -9.19 -10.88
N SER A 201 14.64 -8.40 -10.10
CA SER A 201 15.15 -8.85 -8.78
C SER A 201 14.06 -8.96 -7.72
N LEU A 202 12.95 -8.22 -7.89
CA LEU A 202 11.79 -8.22 -6.99
C LEU A 202 10.80 -9.37 -7.20
N MET A 203 10.97 -10.26 -8.20
CA MET A 203 9.94 -11.25 -8.57
C MET A 203 9.59 -12.31 -7.50
N GLU A 204 10.41 -12.46 -6.44
CA GLU A 204 10.14 -13.43 -5.36
C GLU A 204 9.29 -12.89 -4.19
N ARG A 205 9.19 -11.56 -4.03
CA ARG A 205 8.29 -10.89 -3.07
C ARG A 205 7.26 -10.14 -3.92
N LYS A 206 5.94 -10.25 -3.72
CA LYS A 206 4.93 -9.61 -4.60
C LYS A 206 5.02 -8.07 -4.58
N SER A 207 6.06 -7.48 -5.16
CA SER A 207 6.50 -6.09 -4.98
C SER A 207 6.67 -5.44 -6.34
N GLY A 208 6.54 -4.11 -6.42
CA GLY A 208 6.73 -3.37 -7.67
C GLY A 208 7.46 -2.05 -7.44
N LEU A 209 8.44 -1.74 -8.29
CA LEU A 209 9.11 -0.44 -8.30
C LEU A 209 8.24 0.57 -9.07
N LEU A 210 7.87 1.70 -8.44
CA LEU A 210 6.95 2.69 -9.01
C LEU A 210 7.60 4.06 -9.18
N PHE A 211 7.93 4.38 -10.43
CA PHE A 211 8.70 5.57 -10.74
C PHE A 211 7.84 6.79 -11.00
N CYS A 212 8.41 7.93 -10.65
CA CYS A 212 8.04 9.21 -11.18
C CYS A 212 9.27 9.91 -11.74
N ASN A 213 9.43 9.87 -13.07
CA ASN A 213 10.25 10.86 -13.74
C ASN A 213 9.47 12.16 -13.82
N LEU A 214 9.66 13.08 -12.87
CA LEU A 214 9.36 14.48 -13.16
C LEU A 214 10.45 14.99 -14.12
N SER A 215 10.19 14.92 -15.42
CA SER A 215 10.80 15.87 -16.38
C SER A 215 10.07 17.22 -16.29
N ILE A 216 9.94 17.76 -15.08
CA ILE A 216 9.21 18.99 -14.79
C ILE A 216 10.05 19.67 -13.69
N CYS A 217 11.12 20.35 -14.01
CA CYS A 217 11.06 21.61 -14.72
C CYS A 217 12.23 21.71 -15.71
N LYS A 218 11.91 22.01 -16.97
CA LYS A 218 12.69 23.05 -17.65
C LYS A 218 12.20 24.37 -17.06
N GLY A 219 12.98 24.92 -16.14
CA GLY A 219 13.16 26.36 -16.02
C GLY A 219 14.42 26.69 -16.77
#